data_AF-A0A160MXS5-F1
#
_entry.id   AF-A0A160MXS5-F1
#
_cell.length_a   1.000
_cell.length_b   1.000
_cell.length_c   1.000
_cell.angle_alpha   90.00
_cell.angle_beta   90.00
_cell.angle_gamma   90.00
#
_symmetry.space_group_name_H-M   'P 1'
#
loop_
_entity.id
_entity.type
_entity.pdbx_description
1 polymer ?
#
loop_
_entity_poly.entity_id
_entity_poly.type
_entity_poly.pdbx_seq_one_letter_code
_entity_poly.pdbx_strand_id
1 'polypeptide(L)'
;MGNYAVFLEGANFRLSEGGNSLSGFFITKRVEAPDIDEAKRIAIQELWLRPELVGQEGSAPTPTIEVRVVEELLVSMKMKDTGLHVFPMDED
;
A
#
# COMPACT_ATOMS: atom_id res chain seq x y z
N MET A 1 -4.33 -12.74 18.14
CA MET A 1 -3.60 -12.11 17.03
C MET A 1 -4.04 -12.83 15.77
N GLY A 2 -4.69 -12.11 14.86
CA GLY A 2 -5.14 -12.60 13.56
C GLY A 2 -4.12 -12.30 12.46
N ASN A 3 -4.34 -12.89 11.30
CA ASN A 3 -3.52 -12.72 10.11
C ASN A 3 -4.42 -12.13 9.01
N TYR A 4 -4.06 -11.00 8.43
CA TYR A 4 -4.92 -10.26 7.52
C TYR A 4 -4.24 -10.04 6.18
N ALA A 5 -4.98 -10.17 5.09
CA ALA A 5 -4.60 -9.63 3.79
C ALA A 5 -5.18 -8.22 3.67
N VAL A 6 -4.32 -7.24 3.47
CA VAL A 6 -4.68 -5.83 3.35
C VAL A 6 -4.33 -5.34 1.96
N PHE A 7 -5.32 -5.05 1.15
CA PHE A 7 -5.15 -4.44 -0.17
C PHE A 7 -5.12 -2.92 -0.02
N LEU A 8 -4.01 -2.32 -0.46
CA LEU A 8 -3.77 -0.88 -0.43
C LEU A 8 -3.67 -0.34 -1.84
N GLU A 9 -4.16 0.87 -2.01
CA GLU A 9 -4.03 1.67 -3.22
C GLU A 9 -3.38 3.00 -2.84
N GLY A 10 -2.33 3.37 -3.58
CA GLY A 10 -1.66 4.65 -3.47
C GLY A 10 -1.96 5.52 -4.68
N ALA A 11 -2.13 6.82 -4.47
CA ALA A 11 -2.35 7.80 -5.53
C ALA A 11 -1.43 9.02 -5.35
N ASN A 12 -1.22 9.77 -6.44
CA ASN A 12 -0.43 11.00 -6.48
C ASN A 12 1.07 10.82 -6.16
N PHE A 13 1.65 9.66 -6.50
CA PHE A 13 3.09 9.41 -6.32
C PHE A 13 3.89 9.75 -7.58
N ARG A 14 5.17 10.10 -7.40
CA ARG A 14 6.14 10.22 -8.50
C ARG A 14 7.11 9.05 -8.44
N LEU A 15 6.67 7.90 -8.94
CA LEU A 15 7.43 6.65 -8.92
C LEU A 15 8.24 6.50 -10.21
N SER A 16 9.42 5.92 -10.10
CA SER A 16 10.33 5.72 -11.25
C SER A 16 9.70 4.92 -12.39
N GLU A 17 8.81 3.98 -12.09
CA GLU A 17 8.09 3.18 -13.11
C GLU A 17 6.99 3.98 -13.85
N GLY A 18 6.51 5.10 -13.30
CA GLY A 18 5.55 5.99 -13.98
C GLY A 18 6.19 7.19 -14.68
N GLY A 19 7.52 7.25 -14.74
CA GLY A 19 8.24 8.32 -15.41
C GLY A 19 8.13 9.68 -14.71
N ASN A 20 7.92 10.76 -15.48
CA ASN A 20 7.79 12.12 -14.94
C ASN A 20 6.36 12.47 -14.50
N SER A 21 5.40 11.58 -14.76
CA SER A 21 3.97 11.80 -14.50
C SER A 21 3.55 11.24 -13.15
N LEU A 22 2.37 11.65 -12.69
CA LEU A 22 1.78 11.08 -11.50
C LEU A 22 1.43 9.62 -11.72
N SER A 23 1.61 8.84 -10.67
CA SER A 23 1.42 7.41 -10.67
C SER A 23 0.57 7.00 -9.49
N GLY A 24 -0.26 6.01 -9.74
CA GLY A 24 -0.90 5.23 -8.71
C GLY A 24 -0.20 3.89 -8.55
N PHE A 25 -0.48 3.19 -7.47
CA PHE A 25 -0.06 1.83 -7.31
C PHE A 25 -1.05 1.03 -6.48
N PHE A 26 -0.97 -0.30 -6.57
CA PHE A 26 -1.62 -1.18 -5.62
C PHE A 26 -0.67 -2.26 -5.10
N ILE A 27 -0.96 -2.75 -3.90
CA ILE A 27 -0.23 -3.82 -3.24
C ILE A 27 -1.15 -4.55 -2.27
N THR A 28 -0.96 -5.85 -2.10
CA THR A 28 -1.53 -6.58 -0.97
C THR A 28 -0.45 -6.96 0.03
N LYS A 29 -0.67 -6.62 1.29
CA LYS A 29 0.22 -6.94 2.41
C LYS A 29 -0.39 -8.00 3.31
N ARG A 30 0.45 -8.89 3.84
CA ARG A 30 0.07 -9.76 4.97
C ARG A 30 0.45 -9.07 6.27
N VAL A 31 -0.52 -8.88 7.16
CA VAL A 31 -0.32 -8.20 8.44
C VAL A 31 -0.82 -9.06 9.59
N GLU A 32 0.02 -9.25 10.60
CA GLU A 32 -0.38 -9.88 11.86
C GLU A 32 -0.77 -8.79 12.87
N ALA A 33 -2.01 -8.81 13.33
CA ALA A 33 -2.58 -7.75 14.17
C ALA A 33 -3.64 -8.30 15.15
N PRO A 34 -3.95 -7.58 16.24
CA PRO A 34 -5.04 -7.96 17.15
C PRO A 34 -6.43 -7.88 16.49
N ASP A 35 -6.66 -6.91 15.61
CA ASP A 35 -7.94 -6.64 14.94
C ASP A 35 -7.74 -6.00 13.55
N ILE A 36 -8.84 -5.79 12.83
CA ILE A 36 -8.86 -5.22 11.47
C ILE A 36 -8.33 -3.78 11.44
N ASP A 37 -8.63 -2.96 12.43
CA ASP A 37 -8.26 -1.55 12.41
C ASP A 37 -6.76 -1.37 12.64
N GLU A 38 -6.20 -2.18 13.54
CA GLU A 38 -4.76 -2.25 13.75
C GLU A 38 -4.06 -2.84 12.52
N ALA A 39 -4.65 -3.83 11.84
CA ALA A 39 -4.10 -4.37 10.59
C ALA A 39 -4.00 -3.29 9.50
N LYS A 40 -5.04 -2.46 9.32
CA LYS A 40 -5.03 -1.33 8.38
C LYS A 40 -3.93 -0.33 8.70
N ARG A 41 -3.84 0.06 9.98
CA ARG A 41 -2.88 1.05 10.47
C ARG A 41 -1.44 0.58 10.23
N ILE A 42 -1.14 -0.66 10.61
CA ILE A 42 0.18 -1.27 10.41
C ILE A 42 0.48 -1.36 8.90
N ALA A 43 -0.47 -1.80 8.07
CA ALA A 43 -0.26 -1.94 6.64
C ALA A 43 0.13 -0.61 5.97
N ILE A 44 -0.57 0.49 6.30
CA ILE A 44 -0.26 1.83 5.79
C ILE A 44 1.12 2.30 6.30
N GLN A 45 1.40 2.14 7.59
CA GLN A 45 2.67 2.57 8.18
C GLN A 45 3.86 1.85 7.55
N GLU A 46 3.78 0.54 7.41
CA GLU A 46 4.84 -0.25 6.80
C GLU A 46 4.99 0.05 5.30
N LEU A 47 3.93 0.46 4.62
CA LEU A 47 4.00 0.81 3.20
C LEU A 47 4.82 2.09 2.99
N TRP A 48 4.67 3.10 3.84
CA TRP A 48 5.51 4.31 3.80
C TRP A 48 7.00 4.06 4.03
N LEU A 49 7.35 2.97 4.71
CA LEU A 49 8.74 2.57 4.94
C LEU A 49 9.39 1.88 3.73
N ARG A 50 8.62 1.61 2.66
CA ARG A 50 9.15 0.97 1.46
C ARG A 50 10.16 1.88 0.75
N PRO A 51 11.33 1.36 0.33
CA PRO A 51 12.33 2.14 -0.39
C PRO A 51 11.78 2.91 -1.61
N GLU A 52 10.76 2.36 -2.27
CA GLU A 52 10.12 2.97 -3.41
C GLU A 52 9.28 4.22 -3.08
N LEU A 53 8.83 4.35 -1.82
CA LEU A 53 7.92 5.43 -1.37
C LEU A 53 8.58 6.42 -0.39
N VAL A 54 9.73 6.06 0.19
CA VAL A 54 10.45 6.92 1.16
C VAL A 54 10.72 8.30 0.57
N GLY A 55 10.34 9.35 1.30
CA GLY A 55 10.55 10.75 0.93
C GLY A 55 9.44 11.33 0.04
N GLN A 56 8.42 10.54 -0.31
CA GLN A 56 7.27 11.04 -1.07
C GLN A 56 6.26 11.77 -0.18
N GLU A 57 6.26 11.58 1.14
CA GLU A 57 5.25 12.09 2.09
C GLU A 57 4.99 13.60 1.98
N GLY A 58 6.03 14.38 1.67
CA GLY A 58 5.97 15.83 1.52
C GLY A 58 5.79 16.33 0.08
N SER A 59 5.58 15.42 -0.89
CA SER A 59 5.48 15.78 -2.31
C SER A 59 4.17 16.49 -2.63
N ALA A 60 4.20 17.28 -3.71
CA ALA A 60 3.01 17.90 -4.30
C ALA A 60 2.75 17.30 -5.69
N PRO A 61 1.50 16.89 -6.01
CA PRO A 61 0.34 16.79 -5.11
C PRO A 61 0.56 15.80 -3.96
N THR A 62 -0.15 16.00 -2.85
CA THR A 62 0.00 15.19 -1.63
C THR A 62 -0.33 13.72 -1.94
N PRO A 63 0.62 12.79 -1.77
CA PRO A 63 0.34 11.38 -1.99
C PRO A 63 -0.60 10.83 -0.92
N THR A 64 -1.49 9.94 -1.32
CA THR A 64 -2.46 9.29 -0.43
C THR A 64 -2.31 7.78 -0.51
N ILE A 65 -2.50 7.10 0.61
CA ILE A 65 -2.56 5.64 0.68
C ILE A 65 -3.87 5.28 1.37
N GLU A 66 -4.69 4.49 0.70
CA GLU A 66 -5.97 4.04 1.21
C GLU A 66 -6.00 2.51 1.27
N VAL A 67 -6.63 1.99 2.32
CA VAL A 67 -6.98 0.56 2.36
C VAL A 67 -8.30 0.38 1.63
N ARG A 68 -8.30 -0.45 0.59
CA ARG A 68 -9.52 -0.74 -0.19
C ARG A 68 -10.20 -2.01 0.30
N VAL A 69 -9.43 -3.02 0.72
CA VAL A 69 -9.95 -4.31 1.20
C VAL A 69 -9.10 -4.83 2.37
N VAL A 70 -9.77 -5.43 3.36
CA VAL A 70 -9.13 -6.19 4.45
C VAL A 70 -9.89 -7.48 4.66
N GLU A 71 -9.17 -8.59 4.62
CA GLU A 71 -9.74 -9.92 4.84
C GLU A 71 -8.91 -10.69 5.86
N GLU A 72 -9.57 -11.34 6.81
CA GLU A 72 -8.90 -12.26 7.73
C GLU A 72 -8.56 -13.56 6.99
N LEU A 73 -7.28 -13.94 7.06
CA LEU A 73 -6.76 -15.16 6.47
C LEU A 73 -6.88 -16.33 7.43
N LEU A 74 -7.11 -17.51 6.88
CA LEU A 74 -6.98 -18.75 7.64
C LEU A 74 -5.56 -18.86 8.22
N VAL A 75 -5.44 -19.41 9.43
CA VAL A 75 -4.16 -19.57 10.14
C VAL A 75 -3.11 -20.32 9.31
N SER A 76 -3.55 -21.22 8.42
CA SER A 76 -2.68 -21.99 7.52
C SER A 76 -2.20 -21.23 6.28
N MET A 77 -2.76 -20.06 5.96
CA MET A 77 -2.40 -19.30 4.76
C MET A 77 -1.12 -18.49 4.97
N LYS A 78 -0.07 -18.90 4.28
CA LYS A 78 1.25 -18.23 4.25
C LYS A 78 1.38 -17.34 3.02
N MET A 79 0.47 -16.37 2.89
CA MET A 79 0.57 -15.35 1.85
C MET A 79 1.88 -14.57 1.99
N LYS A 80 2.49 -14.20 0.87
CA LYS A 80 3.57 -13.21 0.84
C LYS A 80 3.00 -11.88 0.37
N ASP A 81 3.63 -10.79 0.78
CA ASP A 81 3.35 -9.48 0.21
C ASP A 81 3.54 -9.52 -1.30
N THR A 82 2.64 -8.85 -2.02
CA THR A 82 2.80 -8.70 -3.47
C THR A 82 3.86 -7.64 -3.77
N GLY A 83 4.32 -7.60 -5.02
CA GLY A 83 5.10 -6.46 -5.52
C GLY A 83 4.27 -5.17 -5.49
N LEU A 84 4.96 -4.03 -5.63
CA LEU A 84 4.31 -2.77 -5.96
C LEU A 84 3.88 -2.88 -7.44
N HIS A 85 2.60 -2.71 -7.73
CA HIS A 85 2.12 -2.66 -9.12
C HIS A 85 1.76 -1.21 -9.44
N VAL A 86 2.58 -0.57 -10.27
CA VAL A 86 2.44 0.85 -10.63
C VAL A 86 1.60 1.00 -11.88
N PHE A 87 0.76 2.04 -11.92
CA PHE A 87 -0.02 2.42 -13.08
C PHE A 87 0.03 3.94 -13.29
N PRO A 88 -0.01 4.42 -14.55
CA PRO A 88 -0.07 5.85 -14.82
C PRO A 88 -1.38 6.44 -14.30
N MET A 89 -1.33 7.64 -13.73
CA MET A 89 -2.53 8.44 -13.48
C MET A 89 -2.64 9.49 -14.58
N ASP A 90 -3.85 9.66 -15.10
CA ASP A 90 -4.13 10.75 -16.02
C ASP A 90 -3.95 12.09 -15.28
N GLU A 91 -3.21 13.01 -15.91
CA GLU A 91 -3.15 14.40 -15.47
C GLU A 91 -4.44 15.07 -15.98
N ASP A 92 -5.49 15.06 -15.16
CA ASP A 92 -6.75 15.78 -15.43
C ASP A 92 -6.53 17.26 -15.80
#